data_AF-A0A519ZGF3-F1
#
_entry.id   AF-A0A519ZGF3-F1
#
_cell.length_a   1.000
_cell.length_b   1.000
_cell.length_c   1.000
_cell.angle_alpha   90.00
_cell.angle_beta   90.00
_cell.angle_gamma   90.00
#
_symmetry.space_group_name_H-M   'P 1'
#
loop_
_entity.id
_entity.type
_entity.pdbx_description
1 polymer ?
#
loop_
_entity_poly.entity_id
_entity_poly.type
_entity_poly.pdbx_seq_one_letter_code
_entity_poly.pdbx_strand_id
1 'polypeptide(L)'
;MESLYTDLMDSSSEGTYRASDIKIVKRESVFNGLMLREKVDELALHELINSNLLKEVTNPFTCKMHANEKEQLMSYRNLIKGGYAHILYHKIGYGRCSSNGGLSYLTIRRQVRHTLARNSMVDLDIENCHPVLMVQMLQRHGFNCLYLNDYVCNCNRWFTMVADFWQLEQHVDKTEIRDCCKRLFLRIMYKLGKGFEFRS
;
A
#
# COMPACT_ATOMS: atom_id res chain seq x y z
N MET A 1 6.31 34.83 30.99
CA MET A 1 6.41 33.85 29.89
C MET A 1 6.10 32.42 30.35
N GLU A 2 5.66 32.22 31.61
CA GLU A 2 5.32 30.90 32.19
C GLU A 2 3.83 30.75 32.52
N SER A 3 3.01 31.82 32.43
CA SER A 3 1.60 31.78 32.82
C SER A 3 0.60 31.66 31.66
N LEU A 4 1.07 31.38 30.43
CA LEU A 4 0.21 31.17 29.26
C LEU A 4 0.12 29.69 28.85
N TYR A 5 0.90 28.82 29.50
CA TYR A 5 0.93 27.38 29.20
C TYR A 5 -0.06 26.58 30.05
N THR A 6 -0.49 27.14 31.19
CA THR A 6 -1.39 26.47 32.15
C THR A 6 -2.86 26.59 31.74
N ASP A 7 -3.23 27.66 31.03
CA ASP A 7 -4.64 27.95 30.69
C ASP A 7 -5.16 27.22 29.43
N LEU A 8 -4.31 26.48 28.72
CA LEU A 8 -4.70 25.66 27.56
C LEU A 8 -5.03 24.20 27.91
N MET A 9 -4.95 23.82 29.19
CA MET A 9 -5.22 22.45 29.65
C MET A 9 -6.58 22.25 30.33
N ASP A 10 -7.44 23.28 30.43
CA ASP A 10 -8.66 23.19 31.25
C ASP A 10 -9.98 23.39 30.49
N SER A 11 -10.06 22.92 29.23
CA SER A 11 -11.35 22.83 28.53
C SER A 11 -11.41 21.68 27.52
N SER A 12 -11.26 20.45 28.01
CA SER A 12 -11.78 19.31 27.27
C SER A 12 -12.40 18.33 28.25
N SER A 13 -13.72 18.23 28.21
CA SER A 13 -14.51 17.16 28.80
C SER A 13 -13.80 15.81 28.60
N GLU A 14 -13.31 15.22 29.69
CA GLU A 14 -12.71 13.88 29.72
C GLU A 14 -13.77 12.80 29.47
N GLY A 15 -14.20 12.69 28.22
CA GLY A 15 -14.64 11.41 27.69
C GLY A 15 -13.40 10.60 27.39
N THR A 16 -13.13 9.54 28.17
CA THR A 16 -12.09 8.56 27.85
C THR A 16 -12.55 7.74 26.64
N TYR A 17 -12.42 8.30 25.44
CA TYR A 17 -12.67 7.56 24.20
C TYR A 17 -11.65 6.43 24.13
N ARG A 18 -12.11 5.19 24.03
CA ARG A 18 -11.23 4.06 23.74
C ARG A 18 -11.12 3.92 22.23
N ALA A 19 -9.96 3.57 21.71
CA ALA A 19 -9.82 3.28 20.28
C ALA A 19 -10.79 2.18 19.80
N SER A 20 -11.23 1.30 20.72
CA SER A 20 -12.29 0.31 20.50
C SER A 20 -13.65 0.90 20.13
N ASP A 21 -13.88 2.18 20.43
CA ASP A 21 -15.16 2.84 20.24
C ASP A 21 -15.28 3.46 18.84
N ILE A 22 -14.17 3.47 18.07
CA ILE A 22 -14.14 3.90 16.68
C ILE A 22 -14.82 2.85 15.82
N LYS A 23 -16.03 3.16 15.34
CA LYS A 23 -16.79 2.30 14.43
C LYS A 23 -16.38 2.56 12.97
N ILE A 24 -15.70 1.60 12.37
CA ILE A 24 -15.44 1.61 10.92
C ILE A 24 -16.67 1.09 10.19
N VAL A 25 -17.39 1.98 9.51
CA VAL A 25 -18.54 1.61 8.68
C VAL A 25 -18.06 1.22 7.28
N LYS A 26 -18.42 0.02 6.83
CA LYS A 26 -18.18 -0.39 5.44
C LYS A 26 -18.98 0.51 4.51
N ARG A 27 -18.29 1.23 3.63
CA ARG A 27 -18.91 2.04 2.57
C ARG A 27 -18.77 1.34 1.24
N GLU A 28 -19.71 1.57 0.33
CA GLU A 28 -19.52 1.19 -1.07
C GLU A 28 -18.38 2.00 -1.69
N SER A 29 -17.68 1.35 -2.62
CA SER A 29 -16.62 1.99 -3.38
C SER A 29 -17.20 2.48 -4.70
N VAL A 30 -16.88 3.71 -5.08
CA VAL A 30 -17.21 4.26 -6.41
C VAL A 30 -16.55 3.48 -7.55
N PHE A 31 -15.55 2.66 -7.24
CA PHE A 31 -14.86 1.81 -8.19
C PHE A 31 -15.45 0.38 -8.27
N ASN A 32 -16.47 0.07 -7.47
CA ASN A 32 -17.10 -1.25 -7.50
C ASN A 32 -17.94 -1.43 -8.76
N GLY A 33 -17.72 -2.53 -9.50
CA GLY A 33 -18.39 -2.80 -10.78
C GLY A 33 -17.89 -1.93 -11.94
N LEU A 34 -16.85 -1.12 -11.74
CA LEU A 34 -16.33 -0.22 -12.76
C LEU A 34 -15.49 -1.00 -13.78
N MET A 35 -15.77 -0.78 -15.07
CA MET A 35 -14.93 -1.27 -16.15
C MET A 35 -13.99 -0.17 -16.63
N LEU A 36 -12.69 -0.38 -16.44
CA LEU A 36 -11.64 0.54 -16.89
C LEU A 36 -10.81 -0.09 -18.00
N ARG A 37 -10.15 0.77 -18.77
CA ARG A 37 -9.29 0.39 -19.89
C ARG A 37 -7.85 0.76 -19.57
N GLU A 38 -6.95 -0.20 -19.69
CA GLU A 38 -5.51 0.02 -19.60
C GLU A 38 -4.92 -0.01 -21.02
N LYS A 39 -4.28 1.08 -21.48
CA LYS A 39 -3.52 1.08 -22.73
C LYS A 39 -2.31 0.15 -22.59
N VAL A 40 -2.11 -0.73 -23.55
CA VAL A 40 -1.03 -1.72 -23.51
C VAL A 40 -0.08 -1.54 -24.69
N ASP A 41 1.23 -1.57 -24.44
CA ASP A 41 2.24 -1.86 -25.45
C ASP A 41 2.26 -3.38 -25.71
N GLU A 42 1.59 -3.81 -26.78
CA GLU A 42 1.45 -5.24 -27.12
C GLU A 42 2.77 -5.88 -27.56
N LEU A 43 3.70 -5.11 -28.13
CA LEU A 43 5.02 -5.59 -28.50
C LEU A 43 5.85 -5.87 -27.25
N ALA A 44 5.91 -4.91 -26.33
CA ALA A 44 6.60 -5.08 -25.05
C ALA A 44 6.00 -6.23 -24.24
N LEU A 45 4.67 -6.41 -24.27
CA LEU A 45 4.02 -7.56 -23.63
C LEU A 45 4.46 -8.89 -24.23
N HIS A 46 4.51 -8.98 -25.57
CA HIS A 46 4.95 -10.17 -26.26
C HIS A 46 6.41 -10.52 -25.92
N GLU A 47 7.31 -9.53 -25.92
CA GLU A 47 8.71 -9.71 -25.55
C GLU A 47 8.86 -10.18 -24.09
N LEU A 48 8.14 -9.55 -23.15
CA LEU A 48 8.18 -9.91 -21.74
C LEU A 48 7.76 -11.36 -21.49
N ILE A 49 6.67 -11.82 -22.10
CA ILE A 49 6.16 -13.20 -21.95
C ILE A 49 7.18 -14.24 -22.45
N ASN A 50 7.98 -13.87 -23.45
CA ASN A 50 9.00 -14.75 -24.03
C ASN A 50 10.40 -14.56 -23.44
N SER A 51 10.57 -13.64 -22.48
CA SER A 51 11.83 -13.36 -21.81
C SER A 51 12.08 -14.25 -20.59
N ASN A 52 13.29 -14.16 -20.02
CA ASN A 52 13.67 -14.72 -18.73
C ASN A 52 13.62 -13.69 -17.57
N LEU A 53 12.98 -12.53 -17.78
CA LEU A 53 12.92 -11.43 -16.80
C LEU A 53 11.75 -11.54 -15.81
N LEU A 54 10.83 -12.48 -16.08
CA LEU A 54 9.65 -12.73 -15.28
C LEU A 54 9.98 -13.64 -14.11
N LYS A 55 9.40 -13.34 -12.95
CA LYS A 55 9.66 -14.06 -11.70
C LYS A 55 8.56 -15.08 -11.41
N GLU A 56 8.94 -16.13 -10.69
CA GLU A 56 8.01 -17.03 -10.01
C GLU A 56 7.52 -16.34 -8.72
N VAL A 57 6.50 -15.49 -8.86
CA VAL A 57 5.93 -14.75 -7.73
C VAL A 57 4.51 -15.22 -7.52
N THR A 58 4.21 -15.64 -6.29
CA THR A 58 2.84 -15.74 -5.81
C THR A 58 2.44 -14.41 -5.17
N ASN A 59 1.36 -13.81 -5.64
CA ASN A 59 0.82 -12.60 -5.02
C ASN A 59 -0.29 -13.01 -4.04
N PRO A 60 -0.05 -12.99 -2.71
CA PRO A 60 -1.05 -13.40 -1.73
C PRO A 60 -2.24 -12.42 -1.64
N PHE A 61 -2.19 -11.29 -2.34
CA PHE A 61 -3.20 -10.24 -2.31
C PHE A 61 -4.11 -10.23 -3.56
N THR A 62 -3.95 -11.16 -4.50
CA THR A 62 -4.85 -11.30 -5.66
C THR A 62 -5.94 -12.35 -5.40
N CYS A 63 -7.14 -12.12 -5.95
CA CYS A 63 -8.26 -13.07 -5.86
C CYS A 63 -8.00 -14.41 -6.59
N LYS A 64 -6.97 -14.44 -7.44
CA LYS A 64 -6.52 -15.64 -8.15
C LYS A 64 -5.00 -15.73 -8.02
N MET A 65 -4.53 -16.92 -7.65
CA MET A 65 -3.11 -17.25 -7.61
C MET A 65 -2.71 -17.69 -9.01
N HIS A 66 -1.92 -16.88 -9.70
CA HIS A 66 -1.15 -17.34 -10.85
C HIS A 66 0.12 -17.99 -10.29
N ALA A 67 0.60 -19.07 -10.91
CA ALA A 67 1.80 -19.75 -10.44
C ALA A 67 3.05 -18.87 -10.59
N ASN A 68 3.06 -18.00 -11.60
CA ASN A 68 4.15 -17.07 -11.89
C ASN A 68 3.67 -15.85 -12.71
N GLU A 69 4.56 -14.87 -12.87
CA GLU A 69 4.28 -13.64 -13.65
C GLU A 69 3.95 -13.94 -15.12
N LYS A 70 4.54 -14.99 -15.71
CA LYS A 70 4.31 -15.36 -17.11
C LYS A 70 2.86 -15.80 -17.34
N GLU A 71 2.33 -16.67 -16.48
CA GLU A 71 0.93 -17.10 -16.51
C GLU A 71 -0.04 -15.91 -16.31
N GLN A 72 0.31 -15.00 -15.38
CA GLN A 72 -0.46 -13.77 -15.17
C GLN A 72 -0.51 -12.91 -16.44
N LEU A 73 0.62 -12.70 -17.11
CA LEU A 73 0.70 -11.89 -18.33
C LEU A 73 0.01 -12.56 -19.53
N MET A 74 0.09 -13.88 -19.67
CA MET A 74 -0.69 -14.60 -20.69
C MET A 74 -2.20 -14.44 -20.46
N SER A 75 -2.63 -14.54 -19.20
CA SER A 75 -4.04 -14.30 -18.84
C SER A 75 -4.46 -12.85 -19.08
N TYR A 76 -3.59 -11.89 -18.76
CA TYR A 76 -3.83 -10.46 -19.01
C TYR A 76 -3.95 -10.15 -20.51
N ARG A 77 -3.12 -10.78 -21.35
CA ARG A 77 -3.17 -10.63 -22.82
C ARG A 77 -4.56 -10.94 -23.39
N ASN A 78 -5.28 -11.90 -22.81
CA ASN A 78 -6.62 -12.28 -23.27
C ASN A 78 -7.68 -11.18 -23.02
N LEU A 79 -7.38 -10.18 -22.18
CA LEU A 79 -8.26 -9.04 -21.94
C LEU A 79 -8.08 -7.91 -22.98
N ILE A 80 -7.07 -8.01 -23.83
CA ILE A 80 -6.70 -6.95 -24.76
C ILE A 80 -7.60 -6.97 -26.00
N LYS A 81 -8.23 -5.83 -26.29
CA LYS A 81 -9.03 -5.58 -27.49
C LYS A 81 -8.73 -4.17 -28.00
N GLY A 82 -8.31 -4.06 -29.26
CA GLY A 82 -7.96 -2.77 -29.87
C GLY A 82 -6.84 -2.01 -29.15
N GLY A 83 -5.84 -2.72 -28.62
CA GLY A 83 -4.72 -2.12 -27.88
C GLY A 83 -5.04 -1.65 -26.46
N TYR A 84 -6.17 -2.10 -25.88
CA TYR A 84 -6.53 -1.83 -24.48
C TYR A 84 -6.94 -3.11 -23.77
N ALA A 85 -6.43 -3.33 -22.55
CA ALA A 85 -6.97 -4.35 -21.65
C ALA A 85 -8.23 -3.82 -20.96
N HIS A 86 -9.32 -4.59 -21.03
CA HIS A 86 -10.61 -4.24 -20.40
C HIS A 86 -10.75 -4.94 -19.05
N ILE A 87 -10.84 -4.16 -17.98
CA ILE A 87 -10.69 -4.68 -16.62
C ILE A 87 -11.89 -4.29 -15.79
N LEU A 88 -12.54 -5.29 -15.20
CA LEU A 88 -13.63 -5.11 -14.25
C LEU A 88 -13.09 -5.12 -12.82
N TYR A 89 -13.44 -4.10 -12.05
CA TYR A 89 -13.05 -3.93 -10.66
C TYR A 89 -14.18 -4.29 -9.71
N HIS A 90 -13.82 -4.93 -8.60
CA HIS A 90 -14.76 -5.28 -7.53
C HIS A 90 -14.20 -4.86 -6.18
N LYS A 91 -15.08 -4.41 -5.30
CA LYS A 91 -14.75 -4.09 -3.92
C LYS A 91 -14.46 -5.35 -3.12
N ILE A 92 -13.43 -5.27 -2.28
CA ILE A 92 -13.00 -6.30 -1.35
C ILE A 92 -12.90 -5.68 0.06
N GLY A 93 -13.47 -6.37 1.05
CA GLY A 93 -13.36 -6.00 2.45
C GLY A 93 -13.94 -4.62 2.77
N TYR A 94 -13.10 -3.75 3.33
CA TYR A 94 -13.51 -2.46 3.91
C TYR A 94 -13.46 -1.27 2.93
N GLY A 95 -13.06 -1.47 1.67
CA GLY A 95 -13.11 -0.40 0.66
C GLY A 95 -12.12 -0.51 -0.50
N ARG A 96 -11.12 -1.41 -0.44
CA ARG A 96 -10.18 -1.61 -1.55
C ARG A 96 -10.90 -2.24 -2.74
N CYS A 97 -10.65 -1.77 -3.94
CA CYS A 97 -11.08 -2.45 -5.16
C CYS A 97 -9.90 -3.18 -5.80
N SER A 98 -10.18 -4.36 -6.34
CA SER A 98 -9.20 -5.18 -7.07
C SER A 98 -9.77 -5.60 -8.41
N SER A 99 -8.88 -5.83 -9.36
CA SER A 99 -9.24 -6.36 -10.67
C SER A 99 -9.65 -7.82 -10.57
N ASN A 100 -10.60 -8.20 -11.42
CA ASN A 100 -10.95 -9.61 -11.59
C ASN A 100 -9.74 -10.45 -11.97
N GLY A 101 -9.54 -11.56 -11.25
CA GLY A 101 -8.43 -12.49 -11.47
C GLY A 101 -7.03 -11.90 -11.22
N GLY A 102 -6.92 -10.71 -10.61
CA GLY A 102 -5.63 -10.03 -10.44
C GLY A 102 -4.97 -9.66 -11.78
N LEU A 103 -5.77 -9.35 -12.80
CA LEU A 103 -5.33 -9.04 -14.15
C LEU A 103 -5.41 -7.52 -14.42
N SER A 104 -4.51 -6.76 -13.81
CA SER A 104 -4.39 -5.30 -13.99
C SER A 104 -2.97 -4.84 -13.70
N TYR A 105 -2.58 -3.68 -14.22
CA TYR A 105 -1.38 -2.97 -13.76
C TYR A 105 -1.33 -2.73 -12.25
N LEU A 106 -2.46 -2.66 -11.54
CA LEU A 106 -2.47 -2.56 -10.06
C LEU A 106 -1.86 -3.79 -9.37
N THR A 107 -1.92 -4.96 -10.01
CA THR A 107 -1.52 -6.24 -9.43
C THR A 107 -0.28 -6.83 -10.09
N ILE A 108 0.10 -6.33 -11.27
CA ILE A 108 1.35 -6.65 -11.95
C ILE A 108 2.52 -5.95 -11.24
N ARG A 109 3.65 -6.66 -11.10
CA ARG A 109 4.86 -6.13 -10.45
C ARG A 109 5.32 -4.83 -11.09
N ARG A 110 5.78 -3.88 -10.25
CA ARG A 110 6.19 -2.51 -10.64
C ARG A 110 7.07 -2.47 -11.88
N GLN A 111 8.15 -3.25 -11.93
CA GLN A 111 9.05 -3.23 -13.07
C GLN A 111 8.37 -3.69 -14.37
N VAL A 112 7.52 -4.73 -14.30
CA VAL A 112 6.79 -5.25 -15.47
C VAL A 112 5.76 -4.23 -15.95
N ARG A 113 4.94 -3.68 -15.05
CA ARG A 113 3.92 -2.69 -15.44
C ARG A 113 4.54 -1.39 -15.97
N HIS A 114 5.68 -0.94 -15.44
CA HIS A 114 6.36 0.25 -15.93
C HIS A 114 6.88 0.07 -17.35
N THR A 115 7.31 -1.15 -17.72
CA THR A 115 7.66 -1.48 -19.10
C THR A 115 6.43 -1.43 -20.00
N LEU A 116 5.32 -2.06 -19.59
CA LEU A 116 4.09 -2.14 -20.38
C LEU A 116 3.36 -0.81 -20.56
N ALA A 117 3.43 0.06 -19.56
CA ALA A 117 2.76 1.37 -19.53
C ALA A 117 3.68 2.53 -19.92
N ARG A 118 4.89 2.24 -20.43
CA ARG A 118 5.90 3.26 -20.73
C ARG A 118 5.33 4.28 -21.71
N ASN A 119 5.36 5.56 -21.31
CA ASN A 119 4.85 6.71 -22.07
C ASN A 119 3.33 6.75 -22.31
N SER A 120 2.54 5.81 -21.77
CA SER A 120 1.09 5.77 -21.97
C SER A 120 0.27 6.08 -20.71
N MET A 121 0.89 5.98 -19.53
CA MET A 121 0.23 6.23 -18.24
C MET A 121 1.12 6.94 -17.24
N VAL A 122 0.47 7.57 -16.26
CA VAL A 122 1.10 8.17 -15.08
C VAL A 122 0.69 7.37 -13.85
N ASP A 123 1.66 6.91 -13.07
CA ASP A 123 1.41 6.23 -11.78
C ASP A 123 1.19 7.29 -10.69
N LEU A 124 0.01 7.30 -10.08
CA LEU A 124 -0.35 8.21 -8.99
C LEU A 124 -0.38 7.42 -7.68
N ASP A 125 0.55 7.70 -6.77
CA ASP A 125 0.63 7.06 -5.47
C ASP A 125 0.36 8.06 -4.35
N ILE A 126 -0.46 7.67 -3.37
CA ILE A 126 -0.75 8.51 -2.21
C ILE A 126 0.35 8.25 -1.18
N GLU A 127 1.23 9.23 -1.00
CA GLU A 127 2.31 9.13 -0.04
C GLU A 127 1.77 8.86 1.37
N ASN A 128 2.29 7.82 2.03
CA ASN A 128 1.97 7.47 3.41
C ASN A 128 0.46 7.34 3.69
N CYS A 129 -0.33 6.87 2.71
CA CYS A 129 -1.79 6.77 2.79
C CYS A 129 -2.30 6.15 4.11
N HIS A 130 -1.76 4.98 4.49
CA HIS A 130 -2.18 4.26 5.69
C HIS A 130 -2.02 5.06 7.01
N PRO A 131 -0.81 5.52 7.39
CA PRO A 131 -0.63 6.29 8.61
C PRO A 131 -1.31 7.67 8.55
N VAL A 132 -1.39 8.32 7.39
CA VAL A 132 -2.12 9.59 7.23
C VAL A 132 -3.60 9.41 7.53
N LEU A 133 -4.24 8.39 6.95
CA LEU A 133 -5.66 8.09 7.21
C LEU A 133 -5.88 7.72 8.68
N MET A 134 -4.96 6.97 9.29
CA MET A 134 -5.05 6.61 10.71
C MET A 134 -5.03 7.85 11.61
N VAL A 135 -4.10 8.77 11.37
CA VAL A 135 -4.02 10.07 12.08
C VAL A 135 -5.33 10.84 11.94
N GLN A 136 -5.82 11.02 10.71
CA GLN A 136 -7.04 11.78 10.46
C GLN A 136 -8.25 11.17 11.17
N MET A 137 -8.36 9.84 11.18
CA MET A 137 -9.41 9.14 11.91
C MET A 137 -9.30 9.36 13.41
N LEU A 138 -8.13 9.13 14.00
CA LEU A 138 -7.92 9.28 15.44
C LEU A 138 -8.18 10.73 15.91
N GLN A 139 -7.66 11.72 15.20
CA GLN A 139 -7.87 13.14 15.51
C GLN A 139 -9.34 13.55 15.42
N ARG A 140 -10.07 13.06 14.40
CA ARG A 140 -11.51 13.29 14.28
C ARG A 140 -12.29 12.74 15.48
N HIS A 141 -11.76 11.74 16.16
CA HIS A 141 -12.31 11.15 17.37
C HIS A 141 -11.71 11.70 18.67
N GLY A 142 -10.98 12.83 18.61
CA GLY A 142 -10.45 13.51 19.79
C GLY A 142 -9.16 12.92 20.36
N PHE A 143 -8.52 11.97 19.67
CA PHE A 143 -7.24 11.42 20.13
C PHE A 143 -6.08 12.35 19.76
N ASN A 144 -5.22 12.63 20.75
CA ASN A 144 -3.93 13.26 20.50
C ASN A 144 -2.93 12.20 20.01
N CYS A 145 -2.42 12.38 18.78
CA CYS A 145 -1.56 11.41 18.11
C CYS A 145 -0.14 11.94 17.88
N LEU A 146 0.49 12.52 18.90
CA LEU A 146 1.79 13.21 18.79
C LEU A 146 2.84 12.44 17.98
N TYR A 147 3.16 11.21 18.39
CA TYR A 147 4.22 10.42 17.73
C TYR A 147 3.83 9.92 16.34
N LEU A 148 2.55 9.59 16.12
CA LEU A 148 2.08 9.15 14.81
C LEU A 148 2.03 10.33 13.82
N ASN A 149 1.63 11.50 14.28
CA ASN A 149 1.74 12.76 13.53
C ASN A 149 3.17 13.05 13.14
N ASP A 150 4.09 13.02 14.12
CA ASP A 150 5.50 13.26 13.85
C ASP A 150 6.07 12.23 12.87
N TYR A 151 5.66 10.95 12.96
CA TYR A 151 6.01 9.95 11.95
C TYR A 151 5.50 10.30 10.55
N VAL A 152 4.23 10.72 10.42
CA VAL A 152 3.65 11.11 9.13
C VAL A 152 4.39 12.31 8.53
N CYS A 153 4.67 13.34 9.33
CA CYS A 153 5.32 14.57 8.87
C CYS A 153 6.83 14.39 8.63
N ASN A 154 7.49 13.51 9.39
CA ASN A 154 8.95 13.38 9.41
C ASN A 154 9.42 11.95 9.09
N CYS A 155 8.72 11.23 8.21
CA CYS A 155 8.96 9.78 7.99
C CYS A 155 10.42 9.42 7.65
N ASN A 156 11.11 10.26 6.88
CA ASN A 156 12.53 10.05 6.55
C ASN A 156 13.42 10.08 7.80
N ARG A 157 13.15 10.98 8.76
CA ARG A 157 13.88 11.06 10.03
C ARG A 157 13.75 9.76 10.82
N TRP A 158 12.55 9.21 10.87
CA TRP A 158 12.29 7.92 11.51
C TRP A 158 13.00 6.78 10.79
N PHE A 159 13.03 6.77 9.45
CA PHE A 159 13.76 5.75 8.71
C PHE A 159 15.26 5.82 8.91
N THR A 160 15.85 7.02 8.96
CA THR A 160 17.27 7.23 9.30
C THR A 160 17.56 6.72 10.71
N MET A 161 16.75 7.12 11.70
CA MET A 161 16.93 6.67 13.09
C MET A 161 16.92 5.13 13.20
N VAL A 162 15.98 4.46 12.53
CA VAL A 162 15.92 2.99 12.45
C VAL A 162 17.16 2.43 11.75
N ALA A 163 17.52 2.97 10.58
CA ALA A 163 18.64 2.49 9.80
C ALA A 163 19.97 2.58 10.58
N ASP A 164 20.19 3.69 11.27
CA ASP A 164 21.40 3.95 12.04
C ASP A 164 21.47 3.05 13.29
N PHE A 165 20.36 2.95 14.04
CA PHE A 165 20.31 2.15 15.26
C PHE A 165 20.62 0.67 15.02
N TRP A 166 20.10 0.10 13.93
CA TRP A 166 20.35 -1.30 13.55
C TRP A 166 21.47 -1.49 12.52
N GLN A 167 22.18 -0.41 12.16
CA GLN A 167 23.27 -0.44 11.16
C GLN A 167 22.87 -1.18 9.87
N LEU A 168 21.67 -0.88 9.35
CA LEU A 168 21.03 -1.66 8.28
C LEU A 168 21.87 -1.75 7.01
N GLU A 169 22.72 -0.77 6.75
CA GLU A 169 23.66 -0.78 5.63
C GLU A 169 24.66 -1.95 5.64
N GLN A 170 24.90 -2.58 6.78
CA GLN A 170 25.75 -3.78 6.90
C GLN A 170 24.99 -5.08 6.58
N HIS A 171 23.66 -5.02 6.50
CA HIS A 171 22.80 -6.20 6.43
C HIS A 171 21.85 -6.19 5.25
N VAL A 172 21.60 -5.02 4.66
CA VAL A 172 20.59 -4.79 3.63
C VAL A 172 21.18 -3.90 2.56
N ASP A 173 20.88 -4.20 1.29
CA ASP A 173 21.23 -3.34 0.18
C ASP A 173 20.66 -1.93 0.39
N LYS A 174 21.47 -0.90 0.10
CA LYS A 174 21.12 0.51 0.30
C LYS A 174 19.79 0.89 -0.37
N THR A 175 19.47 0.29 -1.51
CA THR A 175 18.23 0.54 -2.26
C THR A 175 16.99 -0.02 -1.56
N GLU A 176 17.16 -0.99 -0.66
CA GLU A 176 16.10 -1.71 0.05
C GLU A 176 15.87 -1.20 1.49
N ILE A 177 16.80 -0.39 2.05
CA ILE A 177 16.72 0.11 3.43
C ILE A 177 15.39 0.83 3.69
N ARG A 178 14.99 1.74 2.79
CA ARG A 178 13.72 2.49 2.92
C ARG A 178 12.52 1.55 3.01
N ASP A 179 12.47 0.55 2.14
CA ASP A 179 11.37 -0.42 2.12
C ASP A 179 11.41 -1.36 3.33
N CYS A 180 12.60 -1.67 3.85
CA CYS A 180 12.77 -2.37 5.12
C CYS A 180 12.14 -1.59 6.28
N CYS A 181 12.48 -0.30 6.43
CA CYS A 181 11.93 0.56 7.48
C CYS A 181 10.41 0.71 7.33
N LYS A 182 9.89 0.96 6.12
CA LYS A 182 8.44 1.00 5.86
C LYS A 182 7.72 -0.27 6.31
N ARG A 183 8.29 -1.45 6.00
CA ARG A 183 7.72 -2.74 6.41
C ARG A 183 7.68 -2.89 7.94
N LEU A 184 8.71 -2.41 8.65
CA LEU A 184 8.71 -2.41 10.12
C LEU A 184 7.56 -1.58 10.68
N PHE A 185 7.41 -0.31 10.26
CA PHE A 185 6.34 0.56 10.74
C PHE A 185 4.94 0.02 10.40
N LEU A 186 4.74 -0.53 9.19
CA LEU A 186 3.49 -1.22 8.84
C LEU A 186 3.21 -2.42 9.77
N ARG A 187 4.24 -3.21 10.12
CA ARG A 187 4.07 -4.33 11.06
C ARG A 187 3.73 -3.85 12.47
N ILE A 188 4.38 -2.80 12.95
CA ILE A 188 4.06 -2.20 14.25
C ILE A 188 2.59 -1.74 14.28
N MET A 189 2.13 -1.04 13.24
CA MET A 189 0.76 -0.54 13.15
C MET A 189 -0.30 -1.65 13.07
N TYR A 190 -0.04 -2.76 12.36
CA TYR A 190 -1.08 -3.75 12.03
C TYR A 190 -0.91 -5.15 12.64
N LYS A 191 0.27 -5.51 13.17
CA LYS A 191 0.61 -6.92 13.49
C LYS A 191 1.09 -7.19 14.92
N LEU A 192 1.17 -6.21 15.82
CA LEU A 192 1.52 -6.48 17.23
C LEU A 192 0.41 -7.20 18.04
N GLY A 193 -0.71 -7.58 17.42
CA GLY A 193 -1.83 -8.28 18.08
C GLY A 193 -1.84 -9.83 17.96
N LYS A 194 -0.89 -10.46 17.26
CA LYS A 194 -0.75 -11.93 17.24
C LYS A 194 0.72 -12.33 17.40
N GLY A 195 1.02 -13.06 18.47
CA GLY A 195 2.37 -13.49 18.85
C GLY A 195 3.13 -14.16 17.70
N PHE A 196 4.40 -13.81 17.57
CA PHE A 196 5.34 -14.42 16.63
C PHE A 196 6.22 -15.41 17.41
N GLU A 197 6.11 -16.69 17.06
CA GLU A 197 7.22 -17.62 17.19
C GLU A 197 8.11 -17.43 15.95
N PHE A 198 9.39 -17.11 16.18
CA PHE A 198 10.40 -17.19 15.14
C PHE A 198 10.69 -18.67 14.88
N ARG A 199 10.48 -19.15 13.65
CA ARG A 199 11.21 -20.31 13.15
C ARG A 199 12.31 -19.79 12.25
N SER A 200 13.54 -19.99 12.73
CA SER A 200 14.80 -19.92 11.99
C SER A 200 14.79 -20.83 10.77
#